data_AF-A0A1A0XTM6-F1
#
_entry.id   AF-A0A1A0XTM6-F1
#
_cell.length_a   1.000
_cell.length_b   1.000
_cell.length_c   1.000
_cell.angle_alpha   90.00
_cell.angle_beta   90.00
_cell.angle_gamma   90.00
#
_symmetry.space_group_name_H-M   'P 1'
#
loop_
_entity.id
_entity.type
_entity.pdbx_description
1 polymer ?
#
loop_
_entity_poly.entity_id
_entity_poly.type
_entity_poly.pdbx_seq_one_letter_code
_entity_poly.pdbx_strand_id
1 'polypeptide(L)'
;MSTIELLWRKVVPLPARQGRPPRFTADAVVDSAITVADRIGSRFTLRDIAQELGAPVMSLYSYVDNREQLVELMVDQCRADMTHSVLTGTWQSRLRQVAADNLSLFDRHPWMVDVESERAILGPGTLGKYERELGAVESLELSDAAKDAALQLVLNFVRASARSLHHAIAERREETPEHWWEREGAQLAKLGVEERYPLASRIGTAAGQATGAAENADAARDFGLSALLLGIEAMESSGV
;
A
#
# COMPACT_ATOMS: atom_id res chain seq x y z
N MET A 1 -0.74 -17.24 21.05
CA MET A 1 0.34 -17.96 20.31
C MET A 1 1.31 -16.90 19.80
N SER A 2 2.61 -17.18 19.65
CA SER A 2 3.50 -16.14 19.15
C SER A 2 3.11 -15.72 17.72
N THR A 3 3.12 -14.42 17.44
CA THR A 3 2.85 -13.92 16.08
C THR A 3 3.85 -14.50 15.08
N ILE A 4 5.11 -14.70 15.46
CA ILE A 4 6.12 -15.34 14.61
C ILE A 4 5.73 -16.79 14.29
N GLU A 5 5.35 -17.59 15.29
CA GLU A 5 4.93 -18.98 15.06
C GLU A 5 3.73 -19.04 14.11
N LEU A 6 2.78 -18.12 14.27
CA LEU A 6 1.62 -18.02 13.39
C LEU A 6 2.03 -17.59 11.97
N LEU A 7 2.86 -16.56 11.79
CA LEU A 7 3.33 -16.12 10.47
C LEU A 7 4.02 -17.26 9.71
N TRP A 8 4.84 -18.04 10.42
CA TRP A 8 5.64 -19.12 9.83
C TRP A 8 4.90 -20.47 9.77
N ARG A 9 3.63 -20.55 10.18
CA ARG A 9 2.83 -21.80 10.31
C ARG A 9 2.75 -22.66 9.03
N LYS A 10 2.86 -22.05 7.84
CA LYS A 10 2.83 -22.75 6.55
C LYS A 10 4.18 -23.37 6.18
N VAL A 11 5.28 -22.92 6.81
CA VAL A 11 6.65 -23.42 6.61
C VAL A 11 7.06 -24.33 7.76
N VAL A 12 6.77 -23.92 8.98
CA VAL A 12 7.03 -24.66 10.22
C VAL A 12 5.68 -24.94 10.89
N PRO A 13 5.13 -26.16 10.75
CA PRO A 13 3.81 -26.49 11.28
C PRO A 13 3.73 -26.27 12.79
N LEU A 14 2.61 -25.69 13.23
CA LEU A 14 2.33 -25.51 14.66
C LEU A 14 2.18 -26.88 15.35
N PRO A 15 2.47 -26.98 16.66
CA PRO A 15 2.21 -28.17 17.43
C PRO A 15 0.75 -28.63 17.29
N ALA A 16 0.54 -29.95 17.18
CA ALA A 16 -0.80 -30.51 17.09
C ALA A 16 -1.62 -30.14 18.34
N ARG A 17 -2.84 -29.64 18.13
CA ARG A 17 -3.78 -29.39 19.23
C ARG A 17 -4.29 -30.70 19.81
N GLN A 18 -4.24 -30.83 21.14
CA GLN A 18 -4.88 -31.95 21.83
C GLN A 18 -6.40 -31.77 21.86
N GLY A 19 -7.16 -32.82 21.51
CA GLY A 19 -8.62 -32.84 21.59
C GLY A 19 -9.34 -32.96 20.24
N ARG A 20 -10.62 -32.59 20.20
CA ARG A 20 -11.47 -32.65 19.00
C ARG A 20 -10.89 -31.72 17.92
N PRO A 21 -10.85 -32.14 16.63
CA PRO A 21 -10.36 -31.29 15.56
C PRO A 21 -11.11 -29.95 15.53
N PRO A 22 -10.39 -28.83 15.39
CA PRO A 22 -11.00 -27.51 15.36
C PRO A 22 -11.88 -27.37 14.11
N ARG A 23 -12.98 -26.62 14.25
CA ARG A 23 -13.93 -26.37 13.15
C ARG A 23 -13.34 -25.48 12.05
N PHE A 24 -12.35 -24.67 12.38
CA PHE A 24 -11.66 -23.74 11.47
C PHE A 24 -10.14 -23.87 11.62
N THR A 25 -9.40 -23.27 10.70
CA THR A 25 -7.95 -23.14 10.76
C THR A 25 -7.57 -21.68 10.96
N ALA A 26 -6.33 -21.40 11.38
CA ALA A 26 -5.83 -20.04 11.40
C ALA A 26 -5.86 -19.40 10.00
N ASP A 27 -5.59 -20.19 8.95
CA ASP A 27 -5.68 -19.73 7.56
C ASP A 27 -7.10 -19.31 7.18
N ALA A 28 -8.11 -20.10 7.52
CA ALA A 28 -9.51 -19.73 7.26
C ALA A 28 -9.92 -18.43 7.97
N VAL A 29 -9.37 -18.17 9.17
CA VAL A 29 -9.59 -16.91 9.89
C VAL A 29 -8.91 -15.74 9.16
N VAL A 30 -7.67 -15.91 8.69
CA VAL A 30 -6.94 -14.88 7.94
C VAL A 30 -7.63 -14.57 6.61
N ASP A 31 -8.00 -15.58 5.84
CA ASP A 31 -8.65 -15.43 4.53
C ASP A 31 -10.01 -14.70 4.65
N SER A 32 -10.78 -15.05 5.68
CA SER A 32 -12.06 -14.36 5.97
C SER A 32 -11.83 -12.92 6.41
N ALA A 33 -10.76 -12.66 7.17
CA ALA A 33 -10.42 -11.31 7.59
C ALA A 33 -9.96 -10.42 6.43
N ILE A 34 -9.18 -10.96 5.48
CA ILE A 34 -8.84 -10.28 4.22
C ILE A 34 -10.11 -9.95 3.44
N THR A 35 -11.00 -10.93 3.27
CA THR A 35 -12.28 -10.75 2.56
C THR A 35 -13.14 -9.63 3.18
N VAL A 36 -13.21 -9.58 4.51
CA VAL A 36 -13.94 -8.51 5.22
C VAL A 36 -13.24 -7.17 5.04
N ALA A 37 -11.91 -7.11 5.22
CA ALA A 37 -11.14 -5.87 5.10
C ALA A 37 -11.15 -5.29 3.68
N ASP A 38 -11.16 -6.14 2.64
CA ASP A 38 -11.31 -5.72 1.24
C ASP A 38 -12.66 -5.04 0.99
N ARG A 39 -13.70 -5.42 1.76
CA ARG A 39 -15.06 -4.86 1.62
C ARG A 39 -15.29 -3.60 2.45
N ILE A 40 -14.81 -3.55 3.69
CA ILE A 40 -15.14 -2.46 4.64
C ILE A 40 -13.92 -1.67 5.14
N GLY A 41 -12.74 -1.98 4.65
CA GLY A 41 -11.49 -1.34 5.04
C GLY A 41 -10.89 -1.88 6.35
N SER A 42 -9.84 -1.21 6.82
CA SER A 42 -9.05 -1.58 8.01
C SER A 42 -9.80 -1.46 9.34
N ARG A 43 -11.02 -0.90 9.32
CA ARG A 43 -11.87 -0.64 10.52
C ARG A 43 -12.66 -1.86 11.01
N PHE A 44 -12.46 -3.02 10.41
CA PHE A 44 -13.11 -4.25 10.83
C PHE A 44 -12.80 -4.60 12.30
N THR A 45 -13.70 -5.38 12.89
CA THR A 45 -13.60 -5.95 14.24
C THR A 45 -13.55 -7.48 14.17
N LEU A 46 -13.10 -8.13 15.25
CA LEU A 46 -13.18 -9.60 15.36
C LEU A 46 -14.62 -10.12 15.29
N ARG A 47 -15.62 -9.28 15.60
CA ARG A 47 -17.02 -9.66 15.45
C ARG A 47 -17.42 -9.78 13.99
N ASP A 48 -16.95 -8.88 13.14
CA ASP A 48 -17.22 -8.93 11.69
C ASP A 48 -16.64 -10.22 11.08
N ILE A 49 -15.44 -10.62 11.51
CA ILE A 49 -14.80 -11.86 11.06
C ILE A 49 -15.56 -13.10 11.52
N ALA A 50 -16.02 -13.09 12.78
CA ALA A 50 -16.79 -14.20 13.33
C ALA A 50 -18.14 -14.37 12.61
N GLN A 51 -18.78 -13.26 12.25
CA GLN A 51 -20.01 -13.25 11.46
C GLN A 51 -19.78 -13.81 10.05
N GLU A 52 -18.72 -13.40 9.37
CA GLU A 52 -18.33 -13.93 8.05
C GLU A 52 -18.11 -15.45 8.11
N LEU A 53 -17.45 -15.95 9.15
CA LEU A 53 -17.18 -17.38 9.36
C LEU A 53 -18.37 -18.19 9.88
N GLY A 54 -19.46 -17.55 10.31
CA GLY A 54 -20.55 -18.23 11.02
C GLY A 54 -20.10 -18.88 12.34
N ALA A 55 -19.17 -18.24 13.05
CA ALA A 55 -18.54 -18.75 14.26
C ALA A 55 -18.83 -17.83 15.47
N PRO A 56 -18.84 -18.36 16.72
CA PRO A 56 -18.84 -17.51 17.91
C PRO A 56 -17.54 -16.69 17.98
N VAL A 57 -17.62 -15.39 18.30
CA VAL A 57 -16.43 -14.50 18.41
C VAL A 57 -15.37 -15.10 19.34
N MET A 58 -15.79 -15.68 20.47
CA MET A 58 -14.88 -16.32 21.43
C MET A 58 -14.01 -17.43 20.82
N SER A 59 -14.47 -18.07 19.75
CA SER A 59 -13.69 -19.11 19.06
C SER A 59 -12.51 -18.53 18.27
N LEU A 60 -12.56 -17.27 17.85
CA LEU A 60 -11.47 -16.62 17.12
C LEU A 60 -10.23 -16.42 17.99
N TYR A 61 -10.41 -16.18 19.28
CA TYR A 61 -9.32 -16.04 20.24
C TYR A 61 -8.49 -17.33 20.41
N SER A 62 -9.00 -18.47 19.94
CA SER A 62 -8.18 -19.68 19.87
C SER A 62 -7.17 -19.63 18.73
N TYR A 63 -7.33 -18.79 17.70
CA TYR A 63 -6.44 -18.71 16.53
C TYR A 63 -5.56 -17.46 16.54
N VAL A 64 -6.07 -16.36 17.07
CA VAL A 64 -5.36 -15.07 17.16
C VAL A 64 -5.61 -14.42 18.51
N ASP A 65 -4.60 -13.77 19.07
CA ASP A 65 -4.66 -13.18 20.40
C ASP A 65 -5.45 -11.84 20.40
N ASN A 66 -5.34 -11.05 19.33
CA ASN A 66 -6.02 -9.78 19.15
C ASN A 66 -6.14 -9.37 17.67
N ARG A 67 -6.75 -8.22 17.41
CA ARG A 67 -6.93 -7.66 16.06
C ARG A 67 -5.59 -7.33 15.42
N GLU A 68 -4.65 -6.77 16.17
CA GLU A 68 -3.34 -6.33 15.67
C GLU A 68 -2.53 -7.52 15.16
N GLN A 69 -2.52 -8.64 15.91
CA GLN A 69 -1.92 -9.89 15.47
C GLN A 69 -2.58 -10.41 14.20
N LEU A 70 -3.92 -10.38 14.12
CA LEU A 70 -4.62 -10.79 12.90
C LEU A 70 -4.24 -9.91 11.70
N VAL A 71 -4.11 -8.60 11.90
CA VAL A 71 -3.65 -7.66 10.86
C VAL A 71 -2.25 -7.99 10.36
N GLU A 72 -1.30 -8.31 11.24
CA GLU A 72 0.06 -8.75 10.85
C GLU A 72 0.00 -10.03 9.97
N LEU A 73 -0.84 -11.00 10.34
CA LEU A 73 -1.02 -12.23 9.55
C LEU A 73 -1.66 -11.95 8.17
N MET A 74 -2.63 -11.04 8.11
CA MET A 74 -3.28 -10.64 6.86
C MET A 74 -2.30 -9.94 5.92
N VAL A 75 -1.51 -8.99 6.45
CA VAL A 75 -0.50 -8.27 5.65
C VAL A 75 0.52 -9.22 5.07
N ASP A 76 1.03 -10.16 5.86
CA ASP A 76 2.01 -11.14 5.37
C ASP A 76 1.40 -12.06 4.31
N GLN A 77 0.15 -12.49 4.51
CA GLN A 77 -0.57 -13.32 3.54
C GLN A 77 -0.81 -12.58 2.21
N CYS A 78 -1.27 -11.33 2.23
CA CYS A 78 -1.45 -10.52 1.02
C CYS A 78 -0.12 -10.29 0.27
N ARG A 79 1.00 -10.15 1.00
CA ARG A 79 2.33 -10.05 0.39
C ARG A 79 2.79 -11.39 -0.20
N ALA A 80 2.48 -12.52 0.44
CA ALA A 80 2.79 -13.84 -0.08
C ALA A 80 2.01 -14.17 -1.36
N ASP A 81 0.75 -13.73 -1.44
CA ASP A 81 -0.14 -13.96 -2.58
C ASP A 81 0.01 -12.88 -3.68
N MET A 82 0.87 -11.91 -3.45
CA MET A 82 1.17 -10.83 -4.39
C MET A 82 1.67 -11.41 -5.72
N THR A 83 1.04 -10.98 -6.82
CA THR A 83 1.55 -11.28 -8.15
C THR A 83 2.76 -10.40 -8.42
N HIS A 84 3.86 -11.01 -8.84
CA HIS A 84 5.10 -10.30 -9.15
C HIS A 84 5.43 -10.38 -10.64
N SER A 85 5.83 -9.24 -11.19
CA SER A 85 6.46 -9.16 -12.49
C SER A 85 7.86 -9.81 -12.44
N VAL A 86 8.29 -10.38 -13.57
CA VAL A 86 9.68 -10.84 -13.70
C VAL A 86 10.57 -9.63 -13.91
N LEU A 87 11.42 -9.32 -12.93
CA LEU A 87 12.33 -8.18 -12.98
C LEU A 87 13.30 -8.30 -14.16
N THR A 88 13.12 -7.43 -15.14
CA THR A 88 13.93 -7.40 -16.37
C THR A 88 14.35 -5.99 -16.74
N GLY A 89 15.41 -5.88 -17.56
CA GLY A 89 15.95 -4.61 -18.03
C GLY A 89 16.85 -3.91 -17.02
N THR A 90 16.96 -2.59 -17.15
CA THR A 90 17.76 -1.72 -16.27
C THR A 90 17.16 -1.62 -14.87
N TRP A 91 17.93 -1.15 -13.88
CA TRP A 91 17.42 -0.95 -12.52
C TRP A 91 16.22 0.00 -12.49
N GLN A 92 16.19 1.05 -13.34
CA GLN A 92 15.04 1.95 -13.47
C GLN A 92 13.80 1.21 -13.97
N SER A 93 13.97 0.27 -14.90
CA SER A 93 12.87 -0.55 -15.44
C SER A 93 12.35 -1.51 -14.38
N ARG A 94 13.23 -2.09 -13.57
CA ARG A 94 12.87 -3.00 -12.46
C ARG A 94 12.16 -2.26 -11.34
N LEU A 95 12.62 -1.07 -10.94
CA LEU A 95 11.93 -0.26 -9.93
C LEU A 95 10.54 0.19 -10.40
N ARG A 96 10.33 0.45 -11.69
CA ARG A 96 8.97 0.67 -12.23
C ARG A 96 8.09 -0.57 -12.15
N GLN A 97 8.63 -1.76 -12.39
CA GLN A 97 7.90 -3.03 -12.22
C GLN A 97 7.54 -3.25 -10.74
N VAL A 98 8.49 -3.05 -9.81
CA VAL A 98 8.23 -3.10 -8.36
C VAL A 98 7.14 -2.11 -7.97
N ALA A 99 7.20 -0.87 -8.46
CA ALA A 99 6.18 0.13 -8.19
C ALA A 99 4.79 -0.28 -8.69
N ALA A 100 4.71 -0.80 -9.92
CA ALA A 100 3.45 -1.26 -10.52
C ALA A 100 2.86 -2.48 -9.78
N ASP A 101 3.69 -3.45 -9.40
CA ASP A 101 3.25 -4.61 -8.64
C ASP A 101 2.69 -4.17 -7.27
N ASN A 102 3.36 -3.24 -6.58
CA ASN A 102 2.89 -2.71 -5.29
C ASN A 102 1.62 -1.88 -5.40
N LEU A 103 1.46 -1.07 -6.46
CA LEU A 103 0.20 -0.40 -6.76
C LEU A 103 -0.92 -1.42 -6.95
N SER A 104 -0.67 -2.49 -7.72
CA SER A 104 -1.64 -3.56 -7.95
C SER A 104 -2.03 -4.28 -6.65
N LEU A 105 -1.10 -4.43 -5.71
CA LEU A 105 -1.37 -4.95 -4.37
C LEU A 105 -2.33 -4.02 -3.61
N PHE A 106 -2.07 -2.71 -3.62
CA PHE A 106 -2.93 -1.73 -2.93
C PHE A 106 -4.30 -1.59 -3.60
N ASP A 107 -4.38 -1.67 -4.93
CA ASP A 107 -5.65 -1.66 -5.66
C ASP A 107 -6.51 -2.89 -5.29
N ARG A 108 -5.86 -4.06 -5.11
CA ARG A 108 -6.55 -5.29 -4.70
C ARG A 108 -6.93 -5.29 -3.22
N HIS A 109 -6.09 -4.72 -2.36
CA HIS A 109 -6.28 -4.67 -0.91
C HIS A 109 -6.15 -3.22 -0.38
N PRO A 110 -7.15 -2.33 -0.64
CA PRO A 110 -7.03 -0.90 -0.32
C PRO A 110 -6.74 -0.59 1.14
N TRP A 111 -7.20 -1.42 2.06
CA TRP A 111 -6.96 -1.26 3.51
C TRP A 111 -5.48 -1.33 3.89
N MET A 112 -4.62 -1.92 3.06
CA MET A 112 -3.18 -2.05 3.35
C MET A 112 -2.45 -0.70 3.34
N VAL A 113 -2.99 0.34 2.71
CA VAL A 113 -2.34 1.68 2.70
C VAL A 113 -2.35 2.34 4.08
N ASP A 114 -3.27 1.91 4.96
CA ASP A 114 -3.46 2.48 6.30
C ASP A 114 -2.81 1.64 7.42
N VAL A 115 -2.19 0.51 7.06
CA VAL A 115 -1.62 -0.45 8.00
C VAL A 115 -0.11 -0.45 7.83
N GLU A 116 0.56 0.46 8.53
CA GLU A 116 2.01 0.47 8.64
C GLU A 116 2.49 0.30 10.08
N SER A 117 3.57 -0.46 10.21
CA SER A 117 4.32 -0.62 11.45
C SER A 117 5.80 -0.62 11.12
N GLU A 118 6.55 0.33 11.69
CA GLU A 118 8.03 0.30 11.72
C GLU A 118 8.56 -0.95 12.46
N ARG A 119 7.68 -1.70 13.13
CA ARG A 119 7.95 -2.93 13.87
C ARG A 119 7.28 -4.13 13.22
N ALA A 120 7.09 -4.11 11.89
CA ALA A 120 6.49 -5.21 11.14
C ALA A 120 7.15 -6.54 11.52
N ILE A 121 6.35 -7.54 11.89
CA ILE A 121 6.89 -8.84 12.29
C ILE A 121 7.18 -9.63 11.01
N LEU A 122 8.43 -10.07 10.86
CA LEU A 122 8.93 -10.65 9.61
C LEU A 122 8.39 -12.08 9.41
N GLY A 123 7.33 -12.19 8.60
CA GLY A 123 6.81 -13.45 8.07
C GLY A 123 7.38 -13.79 6.67
N PRO A 124 7.11 -15.01 6.17
CA PRO A 124 7.58 -15.45 4.86
C PRO A 124 7.13 -14.57 3.69
N GLY A 125 5.90 -14.04 3.72
CA GLY A 125 5.41 -13.16 2.66
C GLY A 125 6.14 -11.82 2.62
N THR A 126 6.41 -11.25 3.79
CA THR A 126 7.13 -9.98 3.95
C THR A 126 8.60 -10.13 3.54
N LEU A 127 9.29 -11.16 4.02
CA LEU A 127 10.69 -11.42 3.64
C LEU A 127 10.82 -11.79 2.16
N GLY A 128 9.94 -12.65 1.64
CA GLY A 128 9.97 -13.07 0.25
C GLY A 128 9.73 -11.91 -0.73
N LYS A 129 8.81 -10.98 -0.38
CA LYS A 129 8.61 -9.74 -1.13
C LYS A 129 9.86 -8.86 -1.08
N TYR A 130 10.41 -8.64 0.10
CA TYR A 130 11.59 -7.78 0.29
C TYR A 130 12.81 -8.29 -0.48
N GLU A 131 13.12 -9.59 -0.37
CA GLU A 131 14.20 -10.25 -1.12
C GLU A 131 14.07 -10.04 -2.63
N ARG A 132 12.86 -10.22 -3.18
CA ARG A 132 12.60 -10.01 -4.60
C ARG A 132 12.83 -8.56 -5.02
N GLU A 133 12.33 -7.62 -4.23
CA GLU A 133 12.39 -6.19 -4.53
C GLU A 133 13.81 -5.62 -4.42
N LEU A 134 14.63 -6.16 -3.50
CA LEU A 134 16.07 -5.87 -3.45
C LEU A 134 16.77 -6.21 -4.77
N GLY A 135 16.31 -7.23 -5.49
CA GLY A 135 16.80 -7.55 -6.84
C GLY A 135 16.63 -6.42 -7.88
N ALA A 136 15.75 -5.44 -7.63
CA ALA A 136 15.60 -4.27 -8.48
C ALA A 136 16.70 -3.22 -8.29
N VAL A 137 17.23 -3.11 -7.06
CA VAL A 137 18.28 -2.15 -6.67
C VAL A 137 19.67 -2.77 -6.61
N GLU A 138 19.79 -4.08 -6.77
CA GLU A 138 21.06 -4.78 -6.55
C GLU A 138 22.20 -4.33 -7.47
N SER A 139 21.88 -3.93 -8.71
CA SER A 139 22.89 -3.44 -9.67
C SER A 139 23.26 -1.97 -9.49
N LEU A 140 22.66 -1.24 -8.54
CA LEU A 140 23.04 0.14 -8.26
C LEU A 140 24.45 0.17 -7.65
N GLU A 141 25.29 1.10 -8.11
CA GLU A 141 26.62 1.35 -7.55
C GLU A 141 26.56 2.17 -6.25
N LEU A 142 25.75 1.70 -5.30
CA LEU A 142 25.51 2.30 -3.99
C LEU A 142 25.84 1.32 -2.86
N SER A 143 26.04 1.82 -1.65
CA SER A 143 26.13 0.96 -0.46
C SER A 143 24.82 0.21 -0.21
N ASP A 144 24.86 -0.95 0.46
CA ASP A 144 23.64 -1.73 0.75
C ASP A 144 22.60 -0.93 1.55
N ALA A 145 23.05 -0.06 2.45
CA ALA A 145 22.17 0.84 3.19
C ALA A 145 21.49 1.86 2.27
N ALA A 146 22.21 2.39 1.28
CA ALA A 146 21.65 3.31 0.29
C ALA A 146 20.73 2.60 -0.72
N LYS A 147 21.01 1.34 -1.08
CA LYS A 147 20.11 0.49 -1.88
C LYS A 147 18.78 0.25 -1.18
N ASP A 148 18.79 -0.13 0.11
CA ASP A 148 17.55 -0.27 0.90
C ASP A 148 16.83 1.08 1.00
N ALA A 149 17.53 2.17 1.32
CA ALA A 149 16.91 3.50 1.37
C ALA A 149 16.26 3.91 0.05
N ALA A 150 16.89 3.62 -1.09
CA ALA A 150 16.33 3.87 -2.42
C ALA A 150 15.07 3.03 -2.67
N LEU A 151 15.07 1.75 -2.28
CA LEU A 151 13.90 0.89 -2.38
C LEU A 151 12.76 1.40 -1.48
N GLN A 152 13.02 1.70 -0.21
CA GLN A 152 12.02 2.22 0.73
C GLN A 152 11.44 3.55 0.25
N LEU A 153 12.25 4.44 -0.33
CA LEU A 153 11.80 5.70 -0.91
C LEU A 153 10.74 5.46 -2.01
N VAL A 154 11.00 4.52 -2.92
CA VAL A 154 10.04 4.16 -3.98
C VAL A 154 8.79 3.51 -3.39
N LEU A 155 8.92 2.57 -2.45
CA LEU A 155 7.78 1.88 -1.84
C LEU A 155 6.88 2.83 -1.04
N ASN A 156 7.47 3.76 -0.29
CA ASN A 156 6.73 4.78 0.47
C ASN A 156 5.99 5.73 -0.46
N PHE A 157 6.65 6.16 -1.55
CA PHE A 157 6.01 6.96 -2.58
C PHE A 157 4.83 6.23 -3.24
N VAL A 158 4.98 4.94 -3.55
CA VAL A 158 3.92 4.12 -4.14
C VAL A 158 2.73 3.99 -3.20
N ARG A 159 2.97 3.76 -1.90
CA ARG A 159 1.88 3.72 -0.91
C ARG A 159 1.15 5.06 -0.79
N ALA A 160 1.90 6.16 -0.69
CA ALA A 160 1.31 7.50 -0.65
C ALA A 160 0.48 7.79 -1.91
N SER A 161 1.00 7.41 -3.08
CA SER A 161 0.30 7.53 -4.37
C SER A 161 -0.98 6.69 -4.40
N ALA A 162 -0.93 5.44 -3.94
CA ALA A 162 -2.12 4.57 -3.85
C ALA A 162 -3.20 5.19 -2.96
N ARG A 163 -2.82 5.75 -1.80
CA ARG A 163 -3.77 6.45 -0.92
C ARG A 163 -4.41 7.65 -1.63
N SER A 164 -3.62 8.50 -2.28
CA SER A 164 -4.14 9.65 -3.04
C SER A 164 -5.04 9.22 -4.20
N LEU A 165 -4.70 8.15 -4.92
CA LEU A 165 -5.52 7.59 -6.00
C LEU A 165 -6.86 7.06 -5.47
N HIS A 166 -6.87 6.34 -4.35
CA HIS A 166 -8.11 5.86 -3.73
C HIS A 166 -9.02 7.01 -3.29
N HIS A 167 -8.47 8.07 -2.69
CA HIS A 167 -9.23 9.28 -2.37
C HIS A 167 -9.81 9.93 -3.62
N ALA A 168 -8.98 10.13 -4.65
CA ALA A 168 -9.42 10.71 -5.91
C ALA A 168 -10.53 9.89 -6.57
N ILE A 169 -10.45 8.55 -6.57
CA ILE A 169 -11.50 7.68 -7.11
C ILE A 169 -12.80 7.84 -6.33
N ALA A 170 -12.74 7.91 -5.00
CA ALA A 170 -13.93 8.08 -4.17
C ALA A 170 -14.59 9.44 -4.41
N GLU A 171 -13.82 10.53 -4.41
CA GLU A 171 -14.31 11.89 -4.67
C GLU A 171 -14.89 12.02 -6.08
N ARG A 172 -14.20 11.49 -7.11
CA ARG A 172 -14.65 11.52 -8.51
C ARG A 172 -15.97 10.76 -8.75
N ARG A 173 -16.33 9.80 -7.88
CA ARG A 173 -17.64 9.12 -7.93
C ARG A 173 -18.77 9.99 -7.41
N GLU A 174 -18.47 10.91 -6.49
CA GLU A 174 -19.44 11.85 -5.93
C GLU A 174 -19.60 13.08 -6.83
N GLU A 175 -18.49 13.68 -7.27
CA GLU A 175 -18.44 14.86 -8.12
C GLU A 175 -17.18 14.83 -9.01
N THR A 176 -17.33 15.14 -10.30
CA THR A 176 -16.18 15.22 -11.22
C THR A 176 -15.33 16.47 -10.91
N PRO A 177 -13.99 16.43 -11.12
CA PRO A 177 -13.11 17.56 -10.83
C PRO A 177 -13.52 18.86 -11.52
N GLU A 178 -14.06 18.77 -12.73
CA GLU A 178 -14.51 19.91 -13.53
C GLU A 178 -15.71 20.61 -12.88
N HIS A 179 -16.78 19.88 -12.55
CA HIS A 179 -17.95 20.44 -11.87
C HIS A 179 -17.61 21.02 -10.49
N TRP A 180 -16.74 20.33 -9.72
CA TRP A 180 -16.26 20.85 -8.45
C TRP A 180 -15.55 22.21 -8.63
N TRP A 181 -14.67 22.32 -9.63
CA TRP A 181 -13.95 23.56 -9.92
C TRP A 181 -14.85 24.67 -10.45
N GLU A 182 -15.85 24.36 -11.27
CA GLU A 182 -16.85 25.35 -11.72
C GLU A 182 -17.59 25.97 -10.52
N ARG A 183 -17.97 25.14 -9.55
CA ARG A 183 -18.71 25.58 -8.35
C ARG A 183 -17.82 26.36 -7.38
N GLU A 184 -16.67 25.81 -6.99
CA GLU A 184 -15.76 26.40 -6.01
C GLU A 184 -14.93 27.56 -6.60
N GLY A 185 -14.41 27.39 -7.81
CA GLY A 185 -13.63 28.40 -8.53
C GLY A 185 -14.41 29.69 -8.75
N ALA A 186 -15.71 29.60 -9.07
CA ALA A 186 -16.58 30.77 -9.19
C ALA A 186 -16.78 31.52 -7.85
N GLN A 187 -16.73 30.81 -6.71
CA GLN A 187 -16.77 31.45 -5.40
C GLN A 187 -15.42 32.08 -5.04
N LEU A 188 -14.31 31.38 -5.31
CA LEU A 188 -12.96 31.88 -5.11
C LEU A 188 -12.67 33.15 -5.92
N ALA A 189 -13.14 33.22 -7.17
CA ALA A 189 -12.99 34.40 -8.02
C ALA A 189 -13.59 35.67 -7.38
N LYS A 190 -14.71 35.55 -6.66
CA LYS A 190 -15.36 36.70 -5.97
C LYS A 190 -14.54 37.25 -4.81
N LEU A 191 -13.55 36.49 -4.31
CA LEU A 191 -12.69 36.89 -3.21
C LEU A 191 -11.41 37.62 -3.67
N GLY A 192 -11.18 37.75 -4.97
CA GLY A 192 -9.94 38.32 -5.52
C GLY A 192 -8.72 37.43 -5.24
N VAL A 193 -8.87 36.12 -5.45
CA VAL A 193 -7.81 35.14 -5.18
C VAL A 193 -6.59 35.35 -6.08
N GLU A 194 -6.79 35.85 -7.29
CA GLU A 194 -5.69 36.16 -8.21
C GLU A 194 -4.78 37.27 -7.67
N GLU A 195 -5.37 38.34 -7.16
CA GLU A 195 -4.62 39.47 -6.59
C GLU A 195 -3.99 39.11 -5.24
N ARG A 196 -4.69 38.33 -4.41
CA ARG A 196 -4.21 37.92 -3.09
C ARG A 196 -3.13 36.84 -3.15
N TYR A 197 -3.24 35.91 -4.10
CA TYR A 197 -2.39 34.73 -4.23
C TYR A 197 -1.96 34.51 -5.69
N PRO A 198 -1.13 35.42 -6.25
CA PRO A 198 -0.81 35.40 -7.68
C PRO A 198 -0.02 34.17 -8.11
N LEU A 199 0.87 33.65 -7.25
CA LEU A 199 1.63 32.44 -7.55
C LEU A 199 0.75 31.19 -7.60
N ALA A 200 -0.14 31.04 -6.61
CA ALA A 200 -1.07 29.92 -6.53
C ALA A 200 -2.05 29.94 -7.70
N SER A 201 -2.56 31.12 -8.06
CA SER A 201 -3.46 31.29 -9.20
C SER A 201 -2.76 30.93 -10.52
N ARG A 202 -1.55 31.45 -10.76
CA ARG A 202 -0.80 31.15 -11.99
C ARG A 202 -0.44 29.67 -12.11
N ILE A 203 0.16 29.08 -11.07
CA ILE A 203 0.61 27.68 -11.12
C ILE A 203 -0.60 26.74 -11.12
N GLY A 204 -1.60 26.98 -10.26
CA GLY A 204 -2.81 26.16 -10.17
C GLY A 204 -3.62 26.17 -11.46
N THR A 205 -3.77 27.33 -12.12
CA THR A 205 -4.43 27.41 -13.42
C THR A 205 -3.68 26.60 -14.47
N ALA A 206 -2.36 26.73 -14.55
CA ALA A 206 -1.55 25.96 -15.50
C ALA A 206 -1.63 24.44 -15.23
N ALA A 207 -1.59 24.03 -13.95
CA ALA A 207 -1.71 22.63 -13.55
C ALA A 207 -3.10 22.05 -13.87
N GLY A 208 -4.16 22.81 -13.60
CA GLY A 208 -5.53 22.43 -13.92
C GLY A 208 -5.77 22.30 -15.43
N GLN A 209 -5.22 23.22 -16.23
CA GLN A 209 -5.27 23.14 -17.69
C GLN A 209 -4.52 21.93 -18.25
N ALA A 210 -3.40 21.56 -17.63
CA ALA A 210 -2.59 20.42 -18.08
C ALA A 210 -3.18 19.07 -17.68
N THR A 211 -3.85 18.99 -16.53
CA THR A 211 -4.25 17.70 -15.93
C THR A 211 -5.76 17.50 -15.78
N GLY A 212 -6.57 18.52 -16.12
CA GLY A 212 -8.04 18.47 -16.02
C GLY A 212 -8.58 18.55 -14.59
N ALA A 213 -7.73 18.72 -13.58
CA ALA A 213 -8.14 18.80 -12.18
C ALA A 213 -7.23 19.76 -11.40
N ALA A 214 -7.75 20.37 -10.33
CA ALA A 214 -6.94 21.16 -9.42
C ALA A 214 -5.80 20.34 -8.80
N GLU A 215 -6.07 19.06 -8.52
CA GLU A 215 -5.08 18.05 -8.18
C GLU A 215 -5.39 16.76 -8.96
N ASN A 216 -4.37 16.21 -9.63
CA ASN A 216 -4.49 14.96 -10.39
C ASN A 216 -3.50 13.92 -9.86
N ALA A 217 -4.02 12.97 -9.09
CA ALA A 217 -3.22 11.92 -8.43
C ALA A 217 -2.46 11.03 -9.43
N ASP A 218 -3.02 10.75 -10.61
CA ASP A 218 -2.36 9.96 -11.66
C ASP A 218 -1.13 10.70 -12.21
N ALA A 219 -1.31 11.98 -12.57
CA ALA A 219 -0.22 12.81 -13.08
C ALA A 219 0.88 13.04 -12.01
N ALA A 220 0.48 13.23 -10.75
CA ALA A 220 1.41 13.39 -9.63
C ALA A 220 2.24 12.11 -9.39
N ARG A 221 1.61 10.93 -9.48
CA ARG A 221 2.30 9.64 -9.40
C ARG A 221 3.36 9.50 -10.49
N ASP A 222 2.98 9.75 -11.75
CA ASP A 222 3.86 9.53 -12.90
C ASP A 222 5.06 10.49 -12.89
N PHE A 223 4.82 11.75 -12.55
CA PHE A 223 5.87 12.74 -12.36
C PHE A 223 6.78 12.36 -11.18
N GLY A 224 6.20 12.02 -10.03
CA GLY A 224 6.95 11.70 -8.82
C GLY A 224 7.84 10.47 -8.99
N LEU A 225 7.34 9.38 -9.57
CA LEU A 225 8.17 8.19 -9.83
C LEU A 225 9.34 8.51 -10.77
N SER A 226 9.09 9.30 -11.81
CA SER A 226 10.15 9.71 -12.75
C SER A 226 11.20 10.57 -12.06
N ALA A 227 10.78 11.52 -11.21
CA ALA A 227 11.68 12.38 -10.45
C ALA A 227 12.52 11.59 -9.44
N LEU A 228 11.93 10.61 -8.74
CA LEU A 228 12.66 9.76 -7.80
C LEU A 228 13.73 8.93 -8.48
N LEU A 229 13.42 8.32 -9.64
CA LEU A 229 14.39 7.53 -10.39
C LEU A 229 15.55 8.39 -10.90
N LEU A 230 15.27 9.60 -11.40
CA LEU A 230 16.33 10.54 -11.79
C LEU A 230 17.19 10.98 -10.59
N GLY A 231 16.58 11.15 -9.42
CA GLY A 231 17.30 11.44 -8.18
C GLY A 231 18.25 10.31 -7.76
N ILE A 232 17.80 9.05 -7.87
CA ILE A 232 18.64 7.88 -7.59
C ILE A 232 19.82 7.78 -8.56
N GLU A 233 19.57 8.01 -9.85
CA GLU A 233 20.62 8.04 -10.89
C GLU A 233 21.67 9.13 -10.63
N ALA A 234 21.24 10.30 -10.15
CA ALA A 234 22.14 11.37 -9.77
C ALA A 234 22.99 11.03 -8.53
N MET A 235 22.45 10.28 -7.56
CA MET A 235 23.19 9.81 -6.39
C MET A 235 24.27 8.80 -6.78
N GLU A 236 23.94 7.84 -7.64
CA GLU A 236 24.89 6.88 -8.22
C GLU A 236 26.05 7.62 -8.92
N SER A 237 25.73 8.62 -9.72
CA SER A 237 26.74 9.44 -10.42
C SER A 237 27.61 10.29 -9.48
N SER A 238 27.12 10.61 -8.29
CA SER A 238 27.79 11.48 -7.31
C SER A 238 28.58 10.70 -6.25
N GLY A 239 28.45 9.36 -6.20
CA GLY A 239 29.12 8.50 -5.23
C GLY A 239 28.66 8.69 -3.77
N VAL A 240 27.40 9.12 -3.58
CA VAL A 240 26.77 9.31 -2.26
C VAL A 240 26.05 8.04 -1.82
#